data_AF-A0A0L9UA56-F1
#
_entry.id   AF-A0A0L9UA56-F1
#
_cell.length_a   1.000
_cell.length_b   1.000
_cell.length_c   1.000
_cell.angle_alpha   90.00
_cell.angle_beta   90.00
_cell.angle_gamma   90.00
#
_symmetry.space_group_name_H-M   'P 1'
#
loop_
_entity.id
_entity.type
_entity.pdbx_description
1 polymer ?
#
loop_
_entity_poly.entity_id
_entity_poly.type
_entity_poly.pdbx_seq_one_letter_code
_entity_poly.pdbx_strand_id
1 'polypeptide(L)'
;MYSDNFAYCIGKVIDYLQTTISGLVVSIAPSDPVLSHYKQLFKANPNRIHWVNYQYYDQKVPSTHEFVNLHKTLIDTFGVDKLLAGFSTDPNDKGNISLEIFVEGVLQLIASGSLAGIFVSDAQSSRLIEPPLYVEKKAQEILTGSH
;
A
#
# COMPACT_ATOMS: atom_id res chain seq x y z
N MET A 1 -8.12 -23.92 18.63
CA MET A 1 -8.06 -22.69 17.82
C MET A 1 -6.61 -22.26 17.74
N TYR A 2 -5.90 -22.58 16.65
CA TYR A 2 -4.58 -22.00 16.41
C TYR A 2 -4.81 -20.56 15.98
N SER A 3 -4.63 -19.60 16.89
CA SER A 3 -4.40 -18.22 16.46
C SER A 3 -3.24 -18.26 15.47
N ASP A 4 -3.46 -17.73 14.27
CA ASP A 4 -2.53 -17.73 13.16
C ASP A 4 -1.10 -17.37 13.63
N ASN A 5 -0.20 -18.35 13.60
CA ASN A 5 1.14 -18.25 14.20
C ASN A 5 1.90 -17.02 13.67
N PHE A 6 1.60 -16.63 12.43
CA PHE A 6 2.11 -15.42 11.81
C PHE A 6 1.74 -14.14 12.57
N ALA A 7 0.45 -13.88 12.79
CA ALA A 7 -0.01 -12.63 13.41
C ALA A 7 0.51 -12.48 14.85
N TYR A 8 0.58 -13.60 15.58
CA TYR A 8 1.15 -13.63 16.93
C TYR A 8 2.67 -13.35 16.91
N CYS A 9 3.44 -14.08 16.10
CA CYS A 9 4.89 -13.95 16.07
C CYS A 9 5.32 -12.55 15.60
N ILE A 10 4.75 -12.06 14.51
CA ILE A 10 5.07 -10.73 13.98
C ILE A 10 4.61 -9.64 14.96
N GLY A 11 3.44 -9.80 15.59
CA GLY A 11 2.97 -8.90 16.64
C GLY A 11 3.96 -8.79 17.81
N LYS A 12 4.55 -9.90 18.26
CA LYS A 12 5.57 -9.90 19.33
C LYS A 12 6.87 -9.20 18.90
N VAL A 13 7.28 -9.33 17.64
CA VAL A 13 8.44 -8.61 17.10
C VAL A 13 8.17 -7.11 17.07
N ILE A 14 7.02 -6.67 16.56
CA ILE A 14 6.63 -5.26 16.53
C ILE A 14 6.62 -4.66 17.94
N ASP A 15 6.01 -5.37 18.89
CA ASP A 15 5.94 -4.99 20.30
C ASP A 15 7.32 -4.76 20.93
N TYR A 16 8.21 -5.73 20.75
CA TYR A 16 9.58 -5.66 21.27
C TYR A 16 10.36 -4.49 20.66
N LEU A 17 10.26 -4.29 19.35
CA LEU A 17 10.99 -3.22 18.68
C LEU A 17 10.47 -1.83 19.09
N GLN A 18 9.16 -1.63 19.22
CA GLN A 18 8.59 -0.34 19.62
C GLN A 18 8.87 0.03 21.08
N THR A 19 8.95 -0.97 21.96
CA THR A 19 9.34 -0.74 23.37
C THR A 19 10.83 -0.42 23.51
N THR A 20 11.65 -0.87 22.56
CA THR A 20 13.11 -0.68 22.60
C THR A 20 13.57 0.55 21.81
N ILE A 21 12.89 0.89 20.71
CA ILE A 21 13.26 1.97 19.79
C ILE A 21 12.18 3.05 19.85
N SER A 22 12.50 4.16 20.51
CA SER A 22 11.61 5.31 20.58
C SER A 22 11.34 5.89 19.19
N GLY A 23 10.07 6.14 18.88
CA GLY A 23 9.66 6.74 17.60
C GLY A 23 9.68 5.78 16.40
N LEU A 24 9.79 4.46 16.61
CA LEU A 24 9.79 3.48 15.52
C LEU A 24 8.48 3.50 14.73
N VAL A 25 8.59 3.84 13.44
CA VAL A 25 7.51 3.71 12.47
C VAL A 25 7.47 2.28 11.93
N VAL A 26 6.28 1.71 11.87
CA VAL A 26 6.06 0.31 11.48
C VAL A 26 5.05 0.28 10.36
N SER A 27 5.42 -0.34 9.24
CA SER A 27 4.52 -0.59 8.10
C SER A 27 4.40 -2.08 7.81
N ILE A 28 3.27 -2.48 7.23
CA ILE A 28 3.06 -3.81 6.64
C ILE A 28 2.76 -3.66 5.15
N ALA A 29 3.09 -4.67 4.33
CA ALA A 29 2.90 -4.60 2.88
C ALA A 29 2.09 -5.80 2.35
N PRO A 30 0.77 -5.84 2.61
CA PRO A 30 -0.08 -6.92 2.12
C PRO A 30 -0.34 -6.85 0.61
N SER A 31 -0.73 -8.00 0.06
CA SER A 31 -1.32 -8.18 -1.26
C SER A 31 -2.46 -9.20 -1.18
N ASP A 32 -3.20 -9.43 -2.27
CA ASP A 32 -4.33 -10.37 -2.30
C ASP A 32 -3.97 -11.79 -1.81
N PRO A 33 -2.88 -12.44 -2.27
CA PRO A 33 -2.56 -13.81 -1.87
C PRO A 33 -2.34 -14.01 -0.36
N VAL A 34 -1.94 -12.96 0.35
CA VAL A 34 -1.60 -13.00 1.79
C VAL A 34 -2.52 -12.14 2.65
N LEU A 35 -3.58 -11.57 2.06
CA LEU A 35 -4.40 -10.53 2.70
C LEU A 35 -5.04 -11.02 4.00
N SER A 36 -5.48 -12.26 4.07
CA SER A 36 -6.12 -12.84 5.25
C SER A 36 -5.22 -12.82 6.50
N HIS A 37 -3.93 -13.14 6.34
CA HIS A 37 -2.94 -13.13 7.41
C HIS A 37 -2.67 -11.69 7.89
N TYR A 38 -2.51 -10.75 6.96
CA TYR A 38 -2.24 -9.35 7.29
C TYR A 38 -3.45 -8.62 7.88
N LYS A 39 -4.68 -8.97 7.48
CA LYS A 39 -5.90 -8.48 8.15
C LYS A 39 -5.95 -8.93 9.61
N GLN A 40 -5.55 -10.16 9.92
CA GLN A 40 -5.47 -10.65 11.30
C GLN A 40 -4.37 -9.95 12.09
N LEU A 41 -3.17 -9.80 11.51
CA LEU A 41 -2.06 -9.06 12.11
C LEU A 41 -2.48 -7.62 12.44
N PHE A 42 -3.10 -6.91 11.50
CA PHE A 42 -3.54 -5.53 11.70
C PHE A 42 -4.60 -5.41 12.80
N LYS A 43 -5.63 -6.27 12.78
CA LYS A 43 -6.68 -6.28 13.82
C LYS A 43 -6.15 -6.56 15.22
N ALA A 44 -5.11 -7.38 15.36
CA ALA A 44 -4.46 -7.66 16.64
C ALA A 44 -3.46 -6.58 17.08
N ASN A 45 -3.05 -5.68 16.18
CA ASN A 45 -1.99 -4.69 16.42
C ASN A 45 -2.32 -3.28 15.86
N PRO A 46 -3.56 -2.78 15.93
CA PRO A 46 -3.99 -1.63 15.11
C PRO A 46 -3.26 -0.33 15.45
N ASN A 47 -2.89 -0.14 16.72
CA ASN A 47 -2.17 1.06 17.18
C ASN A 47 -0.65 0.97 16.99
N ARG A 48 -0.14 -0.23 16.70
CA ARG A 48 1.30 -0.48 16.53
C ARG A 48 1.74 -0.39 15.07
N ILE A 49 0.79 -0.48 14.13
CA ILE A 49 1.03 -0.36 12.70
C ILE A 49 0.62 1.05 12.25
N HIS A 50 1.56 1.74 11.61
CA HIS A 50 1.42 3.12 11.16
C HIS A 50 0.95 3.20 9.71
N TRP A 51 1.48 2.32 8.85
CA TRP A 51 1.16 2.32 7.42
C TRP A 51 0.87 0.92 6.90
N VAL A 52 -0.02 0.85 5.91
CA VAL A 52 -0.35 -0.36 5.16
C VAL A 52 -0.06 -0.10 3.69
N ASN A 53 1.03 -0.67 3.20
CA ASN A 53 1.55 -0.49 1.84
C ASN A 53 0.92 -1.57 0.94
N TYR A 54 -0.34 -1.40 0.53
CA TYR A 54 -1.05 -2.43 -0.24
C TYR A 54 -0.51 -2.54 -1.68
N GLN A 55 -0.10 -3.75 -2.06
CA GLN A 55 0.56 -4.03 -3.34
C GLN A 55 -0.45 -4.38 -4.43
N TYR A 56 -1.07 -3.38 -5.07
CA TYR A 56 -2.08 -3.59 -6.12
C TYR A 56 -1.55 -4.32 -7.35
N TYR A 57 -0.22 -4.32 -7.54
CA TYR A 57 0.47 -4.98 -8.64
C TYR A 57 0.67 -6.48 -8.45
N ASP A 58 0.20 -7.07 -7.34
CA ASP A 58 0.23 -8.52 -7.09
C ASP A 58 -1.13 -9.20 -7.37
N GLN A 59 -2.06 -8.49 -8.01
CA GLN A 59 -3.36 -9.01 -8.46
C GLN A 59 -3.84 -8.28 -9.73
N LYS A 60 -4.78 -8.87 -10.47
CA LYS A 60 -5.42 -8.18 -11.60
C LYS A 60 -6.37 -7.09 -11.11
N VAL A 61 -6.13 -5.86 -11.58
CA VAL A 61 -6.98 -4.67 -11.37
C VAL A 61 -7.15 -3.96 -12.72
N PRO A 62 -8.03 -4.49 -13.59
CA PRO A 62 -8.13 -4.09 -15.00
C PRO A 62 -8.86 -2.77 -15.25
N SER A 63 -9.46 -2.14 -14.24
CA SER A 63 -10.21 -0.89 -14.41
C SER A 63 -10.04 0.06 -13.23
N THR A 64 -10.19 1.36 -13.50
CA THR A 64 -10.18 2.43 -12.48
C THR A 64 -11.26 2.19 -11.43
N HIS A 65 -12.45 1.74 -11.85
CA HIS A 65 -13.55 1.44 -10.93
C HIS A 65 -13.20 0.30 -9.96
N GLU A 66 -12.60 -0.78 -10.46
CA GLU A 66 -12.16 -1.91 -9.63
C GLU A 66 -11.07 -1.50 -8.64
N PHE A 67 -10.10 -0.69 -9.08
CA PHE A 67 -9.07 -0.14 -8.20
C PHE A 67 -9.67 0.68 -7.05
N VAL A 68 -10.55 1.63 -7.37
CA VAL A 68 -11.18 2.51 -6.37
C VAL A 68 -12.05 1.73 -5.40
N ASN A 69 -12.86 0.78 -5.90
CA ASN A 69 -13.71 -0.05 -5.04
C ASN A 69 -12.91 -0.96 -4.12
N LEU A 70 -11.85 -1.58 -4.64
CA LEU A 70 -10.94 -2.40 -3.84
C LEU A 70 -10.31 -1.57 -2.73
N HIS A 71 -9.78 -0.39 -3.05
CA HIS A 71 -9.18 0.51 -2.06
C HIS A 71 -10.17 0.89 -0.96
N LYS A 72 -11.39 1.29 -1.32
CA LYS A 72 -12.45 1.63 -0.35
C LYS A 72 -12.85 0.44 0.54
N THR A 73 -12.89 -0.77 -0.01
CA THR A 73 -13.14 -1.99 0.79
C THR A 73 -12.00 -2.28 1.76
N LEU A 74 -10.75 -1.99 1.38
CA LEU A 74 -9.59 -2.18 2.24
C LEU A 74 -9.54 -1.16 3.38
N ILE A 75 -10.03 0.06 3.16
CA ILE A 75 -10.18 1.10 4.19
C ILE A 75 -11.03 0.60 5.37
N ASP A 76 -12.11 -0.15 5.12
CA ASP A 76 -12.96 -0.72 6.18
C ASP A 76 -12.18 -1.61 7.16
N THR A 77 -11.04 -2.17 6.73
CA THR A 77 -10.17 -2.99 7.57
C THR A 77 -8.95 -2.23 8.11
N PHE A 78 -8.30 -1.44 7.27
CA PHE A 78 -6.99 -0.85 7.57
C PHE A 78 -7.04 0.61 8.02
N GLY A 79 -8.19 1.28 7.88
CA GLY A 79 -8.33 2.70 8.16
C GLY A 79 -7.87 3.58 7.00
N VAL A 80 -8.63 4.64 6.75
CA VAL A 80 -8.37 5.60 5.68
C VAL A 80 -7.08 6.38 5.89
N ASP A 81 -6.65 6.53 7.14
CA ASP A 81 -5.47 7.26 7.58
C ASP A 81 -4.17 6.47 7.46
N LYS A 82 -4.24 5.15 7.18
CA LYS A 82 -3.07 4.27 7.17
C LYS A 82 -2.83 3.55 5.85
N LEU A 83 -3.86 3.41 5.01
CA LEU A 83 -3.78 2.64 3.77
C LEU A 83 -3.14 3.47 2.63
N LEU A 84 -1.97 3.03 2.18
CA LEU A 84 -1.26 3.61 1.04
C LEU A 84 -1.54 2.80 -0.24
N ALA A 85 -1.65 3.49 -1.37
CA ALA A 85 -1.78 2.88 -2.68
C ALA A 85 -0.41 2.54 -3.28
N GLY A 86 -0.14 1.26 -3.51
CA GLY A 86 1.10 0.78 -4.12
C GLY A 86 1.05 0.64 -5.63
N PHE A 87 2.11 1.09 -6.30
CA PHE A 87 2.34 0.84 -7.73
C PHE A 87 3.72 0.24 -7.96
N SER A 88 3.84 -0.68 -8.92
CA SER A 88 5.12 -1.27 -9.29
C SER A 88 5.66 -0.75 -10.61
N THR A 89 6.96 -0.48 -10.64
CA THR A 89 7.74 -0.13 -11.84
C THR A 89 8.57 -1.31 -12.36
N ASP A 90 8.54 -2.46 -11.68
CA ASP A 90 9.16 -3.69 -12.17
C ASP A 90 8.47 -4.12 -13.49
N PRO A 91 9.22 -4.34 -14.58
CA PRO A 91 8.65 -4.81 -15.84
C PRO A 91 7.93 -6.18 -15.74
N ASN A 92 8.26 -7.02 -14.74
CA ASN A 92 7.62 -8.32 -14.52
C ASN A 92 6.20 -8.21 -13.94
N ASP A 93 5.91 -7.11 -13.24
CA ASP A 93 4.59 -6.85 -12.65
C ASP A 93 3.61 -6.19 -13.64
N LYS A 94 4.10 -5.91 -14.86
CA LYS A 94 3.28 -5.29 -15.91
C LYS A 94 2.05 -6.13 -16.22
N GLY A 95 0.93 -5.42 -16.39
CA GLY A 95 -0.35 -6.01 -16.79
C GLY A 95 -1.26 -6.42 -15.64
N ASN A 96 -0.84 -6.23 -14.38
CA ASN A 96 -1.72 -6.36 -13.21
C ASN A 96 -2.55 -5.09 -12.99
N ILE A 97 -1.90 -3.93 -13.07
CA ILE A 97 -2.55 -2.61 -13.11
C ILE A 97 -1.74 -1.71 -14.04
N SER A 98 -2.39 -0.90 -14.86
CA SER A 98 -1.69 0.08 -15.71
C SER A 98 -1.42 1.38 -14.94
N LEU A 99 -0.40 2.14 -15.36
CA LEU A 99 -0.14 3.45 -14.75
C LEU A 99 -1.31 4.42 -14.94
N GLU A 100 -2.00 4.35 -16.07
CA GLU A 100 -3.20 5.16 -16.35
C GLU A 100 -4.33 4.85 -15.35
N ILE A 101 -4.68 3.56 -15.18
CA ILE A 101 -5.70 3.11 -14.22
C ILE A 101 -5.32 3.53 -12.80
N PHE A 102 -4.05 3.36 -12.44
CA PHE A 102 -3.56 3.74 -11.11
C PHE A 102 -3.69 5.25 -10.89
N VAL A 103 -3.20 6.07 -11.82
CA VAL A 103 -3.23 7.54 -11.74
C VAL A 103 -4.65 8.09 -11.69
N GLU A 104 -5.54 7.62 -12.58
CA GLU A 104 -6.95 8.03 -12.57
C GLU A 104 -7.61 7.64 -11.24
N GLY A 105 -7.34 6.43 -10.77
CA GLY A 105 -7.87 5.91 -9.51
C GLY A 105 -7.43 6.70 -8.30
N VAL A 106 -6.13 7.02 -8.16
CA VAL A 106 -5.65 7.82 -7.03
C VAL A 106 -6.23 9.24 -7.04
N LEU A 107 -6.44 9.85 -8.22
CA LEU A 107 -7.13 11.15 -8.32
C LEU A 107 -8.57 11.07 -7.80
N GLN A 108 -9.31 10.00 -8.12
CA GLN A 108 -10.66 9.78 -7.59
C GLN A 108 -10.66 9.53 -6.07
N LEU A 109 -9.66 8.81 -5.55
CA LEU A 109 -9.51 8.58 -4.11
C LEU A 109 -9.18 9.87 -3.35
N ILE A 110 -8.31 10.73 -3.90
CA ILE A 110 -8.01 12.07 -3.35
C ILE A 110 -9.30 12.90 -3.32
N ALA A 111 -10.03 12.97 -4.43
CA ALA A 111 -11.27 13.76 -4.52
C ALA A 111 -12.34 13.30 -3.52
N SER A 112 -12.34 12.01 -3.15
CA SER A 112 -13.26 11.44 -2.17
C SER A 112 -12.69 11.32 -0.74
N GLY A 113 -11.52 11.92 -0.46
CA GLY A 113 -10.87 11.88 0.85
C GLY A 113 -10.50 10.47 1.32
N SER A 114 -10.31 9.54 0.37
CA SER A 114 -10.11 8.11 0.60
C SER A 114 -8.68 7.66 0.28
N LEU A 115 -7.68 8.53 0.40
CA LEU A 115 -6.27 8.20 0.14
C LEU A 115 -5.36 8.81 1.22
N ALA A 116 -4.61 7.99 1.95
CA ALA A 116 -3.57 8.48 2.87
C ALA A 116 -2.25 8.81 2.15
N GLY A 117 -1.94 8.11 1.04
CA GLY A 117 -0.74 8.36 0.25
C GLY A 117 -0.45 7.27 -0.76
N ILE A 118 0.74 7.35 -1.37
CA ILE A 118 1.22 6.45 -2.44
C ILE A 118 2.60 5.92 -2.06
N PHE A 119 2.90 4.66 -2.39
CA PHE A 119 4.26 4.15 -2.42
C PHE A 119 4.56 3.50 -3.78
N VAL A 120 5.84 3.50 -4.19
CA VAL A 120 6.29 2.97 -5.48
C VAL A 120 7.35 1.89 -5.26
N SER A 121 7.19 0.74 -5.91
CA SER A 121 8.11 -0.41 -5.88
C SER A 121 8.65 -0.68 -7.30
N ASP A 122 9.91 -0.48 -7.65
CA ASP A 122 11.01 -0.05 -6.81
C ASP A 122 11.89 0.95 -7.56
N ALA A 123 12.72 1.65 -6.79
CA ALA A 123 13.60 2.67 -7.32
C ALA A 123 14.61 2.11 -8.34
N GLN A 124 14.96 0.82 -8.26
CA GLN A 124 15.93 0.21 -9.17
C GLN A 124 15.32 0.08 -10.58
N SER A 125 14.09 -0.39 -10.67
CA SER A 125 13.33 -0.50 -11.92
C SER A 125 12.95 0.88 -12.46
N SER A 126 12.54 1.81 -11.59
CA SER A 126 12.21 3.19 -11.97
C SER A 126 13.36 3.96 -12.59
N ARG A 127 14.61 3.62 -12.27
CA ARG A 127 15.81 4.22 -12.90
C ARG A 127 16.03 3.77 -14.34
N LEU A 128 15.40 2.67 -14.75
CA LEU A 128 15.51 2.10 -16.10
C LEU A 128 14.33 2.53 -17.00
N ILE A 129 13.30 3.15 -16.43
CA ILE A 129 12.20 3.76 -17.18
C ILE A 129 12.65 5.13 -17.68
N GLU A 130 12.24 5.51 -18.89
CA GLU A 130 12.50 6.83 -19.46
C GLU A 130 11.22 7.70 -19.46
N PRO A 131 11.22 8.87 -18.80
CA PRO A 131 12.33 9.45 -18.03
C PRO A 131 12.53 8.74 -16.67
N PRO A 132 13.75 8.77 -16.07
CA PRO A 132 13.99 8.13 -14.79
C PRO A 132 13.16 8.74 -13.67
N LEU A 133 12.65 7.87 -12.79
CA LEU A 133 11.81 8.22 -11.66
C LEU A 133 10.51 8.93 -12.05
N TYR A 134 9.98 8.65 -13.26
CA TYR A 134 8.76 9.27 -13.76
C TYR A 134 7.57 9.07 -12.82
N VAL A 135 7.37 7.83 -12.35
CA VAL A 135 6.22 7.47 -11.52
C VAL A 135 6.30 8.15 -10.15
N GLU A 136 7.49 8.22 -9.55
CA GLU A 136 7.73 8.87 -8.27
C GLU A 136 7.45 10.37 -8.34
N LYS A 137 7.97 11.06 -9.38
CA LYS A 137 7.70 12.48 -9.60
C LYS A 137 6.21 12.73 -9.79
N LYS A 138 5.55 11.91 -10.61
CA LYS A 138 4.11 12.02 -10.86
C LYS A 138 3.29 11.81 -9.59
N ALA A 139 3.65 10.83 -8.76
CA ALA A 139 2.97 10.58 -7.49
C ALA A 139 3.13 11.76 -6.52
N GLN A 140 4.34 12.35 -6.44
CA GLN A 140 4.59 13.53 -5.61
C GLN A 140 3.76 14.73 -6.07
N GLU A 141 3.78 15.05 -7.37
CA GLU A 141 2.97 16.13 -7.97
C GLU A 141 1.48 15.97 -7.63
N ILE A 142 0.94 14.76 -7.78
CA ILE A 142 -0.46 14.44 -7.45
C ILE A 142 -0.76 14.68 -5.96
N LEU A 143 0.11 14.24 -5.06
CA LEU A 143 -0.10 14.34 -3.62
C LEU A 143 0.07 15.77 -3.08
N THR A 144 0.94 16.58 -3.69
CA THR A 144 1.18 17.97 -3.25
C THR A 144 0.34 19.00 -4.00
N GLY A 145 -0.34 18.60 -5.07
CA GLY A 145 -1.00 19.54 -5.99
C GLY A 145 -0.02 20.46 -6.72
N SER A 146 1.25 20.07 -6.80
CA SER A 146 2.28 20.83 -7.51
C SER A 146 2.21 20.54 -9.00
N HIS A 147 2.17 21.60 -9.81
CA HIS A 147 2.29 21.57 -11.27
C HIS A 147 3.60 22.21 -11.70
#